data_AF-A0A943Z4H4-F1
#
_entry.id   AF-A0A943Z4H4-F1
#
_cell.length_a   1.000
_cell.length_b   1.000
_cell.length_c   1.000
_cell.angle_alpha   90.00
_cell.angle_beta   90.00
_cell.angle_gamma   90.00
#
_symmetry.space_group_name_H-M   'P 1'
#
loop_
_entity.id
_entity.type
_entity.pdbx_description
1 polymer ?
#
loop_
_entity_poly.entity_id
_entity_poly.type
_entity_poly.pdbx_seq_one_letter_code
_entity_poly.pdbx_strand_id
1 'polypeptide(L)'
;MKIEEIKKAASGLKVSDRLFCYSTLIRNTQESVWVRERLEGEYKSFNGYDLEHAVRLLISIGSMDALDYLVTRPEMIKYRDDYHFNYDNPNAISSLCYFIRYCYEHKIDGHFMLNSILNSLERIAIKSKDVLMEVTQYLRQLTQRGEMYKYLNRYIIGFEDKYYAAYSGISDINEAMRIADGGRLTKTEEEKAEEIPWREDEGIYISYNWEGHSAHIVDYLGFVLENRGIPFKLDKKDCPYTVNIKEFMNAIRAGKTVIVVLSRPYLRSKNCMYELSGIMENVNYKDRMLPVVVDDTIRDDDFYVELVKH
;
A
#
# COMPACT_ATOMS: atom_id res chain seq x y z
N MET A 1 -29.50 24.44 -0.25
CA MET A 1 -30.37 23.70 -1.19
C MET A 1 -30.63 22.34 -0.56
N LYS A 2 -31.89 21.95 -0.36
CA LYS A 2 -32.22 20.66 0.27
C LYS A 2 -31.89 19.54 -0.73
N ILE A 3 -31.30 18.43 -0.28
CA ILE A 3 -30.87 17.29 -1.13
C ILE A 3 -32.00 16.86 -2.10
N GLU A 4 -33.24 16.82 -1.60
CA GLU A 4 -34.43 16.47 -2.39
C GLU A 4 -34.75 17.47 -3.51
N GLU A 5 -34.43 18.75 -3.35
CA GLU A 5 -34.57 19.76 -4.41
C GLU A 5 -33.56 19.49 -5.53
N ILE A 6 -32.34 19.07 -5.18
CA ILE A 6 -31.29 18.70 -6.15
C ILE A 6 -31.72 17.46 -6.94
N LYS A 7 -32.17 16.41 -6.25
CA LYS A 7 -32.64 15.17 -6.88
C LYS A 7 -33.81 15.43 -7.83
N LYS A 8 -34.76 16.27 -7.42
CA LYS A 8 -35.94 16.62 -8.23
C LYS A 8 -35.57 17.47 -9.45
N ALA A 9 -34.64 18.41 -9.29
CA ALA A 9 -34.19 19.27 -10.39
C ALA A 9 -33.30 18.53 -11.40
N ALA A 10 -32.49 17.56 -10.95
CA ALA A 10 -31.48 16.88 -11.75
C ALA A 10 -32.03 16.28 -13.05
N SER A 11 -33.25 15.72 -13.02
CA SER A 11 -33.88 15.10 -14.20
C SER A 11 -34.22 16.08 -15.33
N GLY A 12 -34.34 17.39 -15.05
CA GLY A 12 -34.60 18.43 -16.06
C GLY A 12 -33.36 19.18 -16.53
N LEU A 13 -32.18 18.87 -16.01
CA LEU A 13 -30.93 19.55 -16.34
C LEU A 13 -30.28 18.98 -17.62
N LYS A 14 -29.40 19.77 -18.23
CA LYS A 14 -28.48 19.27 -19.25
C LYS A 14 -27.55 18.22 -18.63
N VAL A 15 -27.05 17.30 -19.45
CA VAL A 15 -26.19 16.18 -19.01
C VAL A 15 -24.98 16.69 -18.20
N SER A 16 -24.27 17.70 -18.70
CA SER A 16 -23.12 18.31 -18.01
C SER A 16 -23.45 18.84 -16.61
N ASP A 17 -24.56 19.58 -16.49
CA ASP A 17 -25.00 20.20 -15.24
C ASP A 17 -25.45 19.13 -14.24
N ARG A 18 -26.10 18.08 -14.74
CA ARG A 18 -26.52 16.93 -13.97
C ARG A 18 -25.33 16.12 -13.43
N LEU A 19 -24.31 15.87 -14.25
CA LEU A 19 -23.08 15.21 -13.81
C LEU A 19 -22.35 16.04 -12.74
N PHE A 20 -22.38 17.38 -12.84
CA PHE A 20 -21.86 18.25 -11.79
C PHE A 20 -22.65 18.12 -10.47
N CYS A 21 -23.99 18.05 -10.55
CA CYS A 21 -24.82 17.76 -9.37
C CYS A 21 -24.50 16.40 -8.76
N TYR A 22 -24.34 15.36 -9.59
CA TYR A 22 -23.96 14.01 -9.14
C TYR A 22 -22.60 14.00 -8.44
N SER A 23 -21.58 14.66 -9.01
CA SER A 23 -20.27 14.83 -8.37
C SER A 23 -20.38 15.49 -6.99
N THR A 24 -21.23 16.52 -6.87
CA THR A 24 -21.48 17.22 -5.60
C THR A 24 -22.17 16.32 -4.58
N LEU A 25 -23.16 15.53 -5.01
CA LEU A 25 -23.86 14.57 -4.15
C LEU A 25 -22.92 13.48 -3.65
N ILE A 26 -22.08 12.92 -4.52
CA ILE A 26 -21.10 11.90 -4.16
C ILE A 26 -20.11 12.43 -3.10
N ARG A 27 -19.63 13.67 -3.26
CA ARG A 27 -18.60 14.24 -2.36
C ARG A 27 -19.15 14.69 -1.01
N ASN A 28 -20.36 15.22 -0.97
CA ASN A 28 -20.87 15.96 0.19
C ASN A 28 -22.04 15.28 0.91
N THR A 29 -22.51 14.14 0.42
CA THR A 29 -23.71 13.45 0.95
C THR A 29 -23.55 11.93 0.92
N GLN A 30 -24.48 11.18 1.54
CA GLN A 30 -24.52 9.71 1.49
C GLN A 30 -25.35 9.16 0.31
N GLU A 31 -25.55 9.97 -0.74
CA GLU A 31 -26.45 9.66 -1.87
C GLU A 31 -25.75 8.90 -3.02
N SER A 32 -24.61 8.27 -2.76
CA SER A 32 -23.85 7.54 -3.79
C SER A 32 -24.64 6.40 -4.42
N VAL A 33 -25.50 5.72 -3.64
CA VAL A 33 -26.39 4.65 -4.13
C VAL A 33 -27.40 5.20 -5.13
N TRP A 34 -28.09 6.29 -4.78
CA TRP A 34 -29.08 6.92 -5.66
C TRP A 34 -28.44 7.43 -6.97
N VAL A 35 -27.26 8.06 -6.87
CA VAL A 35 -26.51 8.52 -8.05
C VAL A 35 -26.12 7.33 -8.93
N ARG A 36 -25.66 6.22 -8.35
CA ARG A 36 -25.30 5.00 -9.08
C ARG A 36 -26.47 4.46 -9.88
N GLU A 37 -27.61 4.19 -9.22
CA GLU A 37 -28.81 3.64 -9.86
C GLU A 37 -29.30 4.51 -11.03
N ARG A 38 -29.25 5.83 -10.85
CA ARG A 38 -29.69 6.75 -11.89
C ARG A 38 -28.73 6.80 -13.07
N LEU A 39 -27.42 6.90 -12.80
CA LEU A 39 -26.40 7.11 -13.81
C LEU A 39 -26.10 5.84 -14.62
N GLU A 40 -26.11 4.65 -13.99
CA GLU A 40 -25.97 3.36 -14.68
C GLU A 40 -27.04 3.17 -15.76
N GLY A 41 -28.26 3.65 -15.52
CA GLY A 41 -29.38 3.55 -16.45
C GLY A 41 -29.27 4.42 -17.72
N GLU A 42 -28.33 5.37 -17.79
CA GLU A 42 -28.29 6.34 -18.88
C GLU A 42 -26.90 6.66 -19.44
N TYR A 43 -25.80 6.43 -18.70
CA TYR A 43 -24.48 6.92 -19.10
C TYR A 43 -24.01 6.40 -20.46
N LYS A 44 -24.41 5.20 -20.86
CA LYS A 44 -24.09 4.59 -22.17
C LYS A 44 -24.70 5.36 -23.36
N SER A 45 -25.68 6.23 -23.11
CA SER A 45 -26.25 7.13 -24.12
C SER A 45 -25.47 8.44 -24.28
N PHE A 46 -24.55 8.74 -23.36
CA PHE A 46 -23.73 9.95 -23.41
C PHE A 46 -22.57 9.78 -24.38
N ASN A 47 -22.00 10.90 -24.83
CA ASN A 47 -20.90 10.93 -25.79
C ASN A 47 -19.79 11.89 -25.33
N GLY A 48 -18.56 11.64 -25.80
CA GLY A 48 -17.42 12.52 -25.55
C GLY A 48 -17.14 12.75 -24.07
N TYR A 49 -16.99 14.01 -23.68
CA TYR A 49 -16.63 14.38 -22.30
C TYR A 49 -17.66 13.93 -21.25
N ASP A 50 -18.95 14.00 -21.58
CA ASP A 50 -20.01 13.62 -20.63
C ASP A 50 -19.97 12.11 -20.33
N LEU A 51 -19.65 11.29 -21.33
CA LEU A 51 -19.44 9.85 -21.14
C LEU A 51 -18.22 9.58 -20.25
N GLU A 52 -17.07 10.21 -20.56
CA GLU A 52 -15.84 10.06 -19.77
C GLU A 52 -16.02 10.53 -18.32
N HIS A 53 -16.78 11.61 -18.09
CA HIS A 53 -17.07 12.11 -16.75
C HIS A 53 -18.05 11.17 -16.01
N ALA A 54 -19.08 10.67 -16.68
CA ALA A 54 -20.02 9.73 -16.09
C ALA A 54 -19.33 8.42 -15.66
N VAL A 55 -18.47 7.84 -16.51
CA VAL A 55 -17.70 6.65 -16.18
C VAL A 55 -16.78 6.92 -14.98
N ARG A 56 -16.06 8.05 -14.95
CA ARG A 56 -15.23 8.45 -13.79
C ARG A 56 -16.02 8.49 -12.48
N LEU A 57 -17.22 9.08 -12.49
CA LEU A 57 -18.09 9.13 -11.31
C LEU A 57 -18.53 7.73 -10.88
N LEU A 58 -18.96 6.90 -11.82
CA LEU A 58 -19.40 5.52 -11.54
C LEU A 58 -18.26 4.65 -10.98
N ILE A 59 -17.03 4.79 -11.49
CA ILE A 59 -15.84 4.12 -10.95
C ILE A 59 -15.55 4.58 -9.51
N SER A 60 -15.71 5.88 -9.21
CA SER A 60 -15.49 6.46 -7.86
C SER A 60 -16.48 6.01 -6.80
N ILE A 61 -17.61 5.44 -7.22
CA ILE A 61 -18.63 4.88 -6.34
C ILE A 61 -18.74 3.36 -6.48
N GLY A 62 -17.80 2.69 -7.14
CA GLY A 62 -17.74 1.22 -7.16
C GLY A 62 -18.79 0.53 -8.05
N SER A 63 -19.22 1.17 -9.14
CA SER A 63 -20.11 0.53 -10.12
C SER A 63 -19.38 -0.59 -10.87
N MET A 64 -19.93 -1.80 -10.83
CA MET A 64 -19.42 -2.95 -11.60
C MET A 64 -19.72 -2.80 -13.10
N ASP A 65 -20.90 -2.29 -13.47
CA ASP A 65 -21.27 -2.07 -14.88
C ASP A 65 -20.31 -1.08 -15.56
N ALA A 66 -19.94 0.00 -14.86
CA ALA A 66 -18.94 0.94 -15.35
C ALA A 66 -17.52 0.35 -15.38
N LEU A 67 -17.17 -0.52 -14.43
CA LEU A 67 -15.87 -1.21 -14.42
C LEU A 67 -15.73 -2.10 -15.66
N ASP A 68 -16.74 -2.93 -15.93
CA ASP A 68 -16.78 -3.82 -17.09
C ASP A 68 -16.75 -3.00 -18.38
N TYR A 69 -17.51 -1.90 -18.43
CA TYR A 69 -17.48 -0.97 -19.55
C TYR A 69 -16.08 -0.39 -19.78
N LEU A 70 -15.39 0.05 -18.73
CA LEU A 70 -14.05 0.62 -18.82
C LEU A 70 -13.01 -0.43 -19.25
N VAL A 71 -13.12 -1.68 -18.79
CA VAL A 71 -12.23 -2.78 -19.23
C VAL A 71 -12.35 -3.03 -20.74
N THR A 72 -13.55 -2.87 -21.33
CA THR A 72 -13.73 -2.99 -22.79
C THR A 72 -13.23 -1.77 -23.58
N ARG A 73 -12.95 -0.65 -22.91
CA ARG A 73 -12.54 0.64 -23.50
C ARG A 73 -11.45 1.31 -22.66
N PRO A 74 -10.30 0.66 -22.45
CA PRO A 74 -9.27 1.17 -21.55
C PRO A 74 -8.62 2.46 -22.08
N GLU A 75 -8.74 2.75 -23.39
CA GLU A 75 -8.32 4.00 -24.02
C GLU A 75 -9.02 5.26 -23.46
N MET A 76 -10.11 5.07 -22.71
CA MET A 76 -10.77 6.15 -21.95
C MET A 76 -9.92 6.66 -20.78
N ILE A 77 -8.89 5.94 -20.36
CA ILE A 77 -7.92 6.41 -19.36
C ILE A 77 -6.78 7.12 -20.09
N LYS A 78 -6.77 8.45 -20.04
CA LYS A 78 -5.71 9.26 -20.67
C LYS A 78 -4.66 9.67 -19.64
N TYR A 79 -3.49 10.09 -20.15
CA TYR A 79 -2.41 10.62 -19.32
C TYR A 79 -2.91 11.83 -18.51
N ARG A 80 -2.72 11.78 -17.17
CA ARG A 80 -3.24 12.74 -16.15
C ARG A 80 -4.75 12.66 -15.84
N ASP A 81 -5.47 11.63 -16.28
CA ASP A 81 -6.83 11.42 -15.78
C ASP A 81 -6.81 10.81 -14.37
N ASP A 82 -7.44 11.51 -13.42
CA ASP A 82 -7.56 11.06 -12.03
C ASP A 82 -8.80 10.17 -11.82
N TYR A 83 -8.74 8.93 -12.32
CA TYR A 83 -9.72 7.92 -11.91
C TYR A 83 -9.47 7.50 -10.46
N HIS A 84 -10.53 7.48 -9.66
CA HIS A 84 -10.50 6.98 -8.31
C HIS A 84 -11.28 5.66 -8.25
N PHE A 85 -10.59 4.53 -8.18
CA PHE A 85 -11.22 3.22 -8.06
C PHE A 85 -11.66 2.99 -6.61
N ASN A 86 -12.94 2.69 -6.41
CA ASN A 86 -13.51 2.52 -5.08
C ASN A 86 -14.38 1.27 -4.99
N TYR A 87 -13.73 0.11 -4.87
CA TYR A 87 -14.39 -1.19 -4.89
C TYR A 87 -14.16 -1.96 -3.60
N ASP A 88 -15.17 -2.73 -3.22
CA ASP A 88 -15.13 -3.70 -2.14
C ASP A 88 -15.73 -5.06 -2.56
N ASN A 89 -16.09 -5.23 -3.83
CA ASN A 89 -16.66 -6.46 -4.38
C ASN A 89 -15.54 -7.38 -4.93
N PRO A 90 -15.44 -8.66 -4.51
CA PRO A 90 -14.46 -9.60 -5.06
C PRO A 90 -14.48 -9.75 -6.59
N ASN A 91 -15.64 -9.59 -7.23
CA ASN A 91 -15.73 -9.66 -8.70
C ASN A 91 -14.91 -8.57 -9.42
N ALA A 92 -14.48 -7.52 -8.71
CA ALA A 92 -13.64 -6.46 -9.27
C ALA A 92 -12.15 -6.84 -9.37
N ILE A 93 -11.68 -7.90 -8.68
CA ILE A 93 -10.24 -8.20 -8.51
C ILE A 93 -9.50 -8.27 -9.85
N SER A 94 -10.04 -9.04 -10.80
CA SER A 94 -9.43 -9.24 -12.13
C SER A 94 -9.32 -7.92 -12.89
N SER A 95 -10.39 -7.13 -12.92
CA SER A 95 -10.46 -5.83 -13.59
C SER A 95 -9.52 -4.80 -12.94
N LEU A 96 -9.43 -4.79 -11.61
CA LEU A 96 -8.50 -3.94 -10.87
C LEU A 96 -7.04 -4.27 -11.20
N CYS A 97 -6.68 -5.56 -11.19
CA CYS A 97 -5.32 -6.01 -11.55
C CYS A 97 -4.99 -5.75 -13.03
N TYR A 98 -5.99 -5.84 -13.90
CA TYR A 98 -5.87 -5.43 -15.30
C TYR A 98 -5.43 -3.96 -15.42
N PHE A 99 -6.02 -3.05 -14.64
CA PHE A 99 -5.64 -1.63 -14.70
C PHE A 99 -4.28 -1.31 -14.11
N ILE A 100 -3.79 -2.05 -13.10
CA ILE A 100 -2.39 -1.94 -12.63
C ILE A 100 -1.43 -2.19 -13.79
N ARG A 101 -1.69 -3.26 -14.55
CA ARG A 101 -0.89 -3.62 -15.71
C ARG A 101 -1.04 -2.62 -16.86
N TYR A 102 -2.28 -2.27 -17.21
CA TYR A 102 -2.58 -1.36 -18.32
C TYR A 102 -1.88 -0.01 -18.13
N CYS A 103 -1.94 0.56 -16.92
CA CYS A 103 -1.32 1.85 -16.62
C CYS A 103 0.20 1.81 -16.80
N TYR A 104 0.85 0.73 -16.35
CA TYR A 104 2.29 0.57 -16.53
C TYR A 104 2.65 0.44 -18.02
N GLU A 105 1.98 -0.45 -18.75
CA GLU A 105 2.26 -0.70 -20.19
C GLU A 105 2.10 0.54 -21.06
N HIS A 106 1.17 1.44 -20.70
CA HIS A 106 0.88 2.66 -21.45
C HIS A 106 1.53 3.92 -20.85
N LYS A 107 2.42 3.75 -19.86
CA LYS A 107 3.13 4.86 -19.18
C LYS A 107 2.17 5.93 -18.65
N ILE A 108 1.02 5.50 -18.13
CA ILE A 108 0.04 6.37 -17.50
C ILE A 108 0.57 6.69 -16.10
N ASP A 109 1.07 7.91 -15.95
CA ASP A 109 1.50 8.43 -14.66
C ASP A 109 0.26 8.79 -13.82
N GLY A 110 -0.01 7.98 -12.81
CA GLY A 110 -1.27 8.00 -12.07
C GLY A 110 -1.12 7.39 -10.68
N HIS A 111 -0.20 7.93 -9.86
CA HIS A 111 -0.01 7.47 -8.47
C HIS A 111 -1.32 7.42 -7.67
N PHE A 112 -2.20 8.42 -7.83
CA PHE A 112 -3.52 8.44 -7.18
C PHE A 112 -4.40 7.27 -7.63
N MET A 113 -4.39 6.97 -8.93
CA MET A 113 -5.16 5.87 -9.50
C MET A 113 -4.66 4.54 -8.98
N LEU A 114 -3.35 4.28 -9.06
CA LEU A 114 -2.73 3.05 -8.55
C LEU A 114 -3.04 2.85 -7.06
N ASN A 115 -2.92 3.89 -6.24
CA ASN A 115 -3.24 3.82 -4.83
C ASN A 115 -4.73 3.52 -4.59
N SER A 116 -5.64 4.11 -5.36
CA SER A 116 -7.08 3.81 -5.24
C SER A 116 -7.42 2.36 -5.61
N ILE A 117 -6.73 1.80 -6.61
CA ILE A 117 -6.83 0.39 -7.00
C ILE A 117 -6.33 -0.51 -5.87
N LEU A 118 -5.13 -0.23 -5.34
CA LEU A 118 -4.52 -1.01 -4.26
C LEU A 118 -5.35 -0.95 -2.97
N ASN A 119 -5.89 0.21 -2.62
CA ASN A 119 -6.82 0.36 -1.48
C ASN A 119 -8.14 -0.40 -1.69
N SER A 120 -8.62 -0.50 -2.93
CA SER A 120 -9.79 -1.32 -3.25
C SER A 120 -9.47 -2.81 -3.12
N LEU A 121 -8.33 -3.26 -3.63
CA LEU A 121 -7.85 -4.63 -3.47
C LEU A 121 -7.64 -5.01 -2.00
N GLU A 122 -7.10 -4.09 -1.17
CA GLU A 122 -6.96 -4.29 0.27
C GLU A 122 -8.32 -4.52 0.94
N ARG A 123 -9.29 -3.63 0.69
CA ARG A 123 -10.65 -3.74 1.26
C ARG A 123 -11.34 -5.02 0.86
N ILE A 124 -11.08 -5.51 -0.35
CA ILE A 124 -11.57 -6.79 -0.84
C ILE A 124 -10.85 -7.95 -0.11
N ALA A 125 -9.51 -7.92 -0.06
CA ALA A 125 -8.67 -8.96 0.52
C ALA A 125 -9.00 -9.23 2.00
N ILE A 126 -9.34 -8.21 2.77
CA ILE A 126 -9.66 -8.37 4.20
C ILE A 126 -11.07 -8.93 4.47
N LYS A 127 -11.87 -9.31 3.44
CA LYS A 127 -13.23 -9.84 3.67
C LYS A 127 -13.28 -11.32 4.02
N SER A 128 -12.36 -12.14 3.50
CA SER A 128 -12.26 -13.57 3.82
C SER A 128 -10.92 -14.14 3.36
N LYS A 129 -10.54 -15.31 3.91
CA LYS A 129 -9.31 -16.02 3.52
C LYS A 129 -9.29 -16.36 2.03
N ASP A 130 -10.42 -16.83 1.48
CA ASP A 130 -10.51 -17.21 0.06
C ASP A 130 -10.27 -16.00 -0.84
N VAL A 131 -10.85 -14.85 -0.49
CA VAL A 131 -10.69 -13.61 -1.25
C VAL A 131 -9.28 -13.04 -1.09
N LEU A 132 -8.66 -13.13 0.10
CA LEU A 132 -7.25 -12.80 0.30
C LEU A 132 -6.35 -13.64 -0.61
N MET A 133 -6.58 -14.96 -0.66
CA MET A 133 -5.81 -15.86 -1.53
C MET A 133 -5.98 -15.50 -3.02
N GLU A 134 -7.20 -15.16 -3.44
CA GLU A 134 -7.47 -14.72 -4.81
C GLU A 134 -6.73 -13.41 -5.16
N VAL A 135 -6.84 -12.38 -4.32
CA VAL A 135 -6.15 -11.09 -4.53
C VAL A 135 -4.64 -11.29 -4.61
N THR A 136 -4.07 -12.02 -3.64
CA THR A 136 -2.62 -12.24 -3.58
C THR A 136 -2.12 -13.09 -4.75
N GLN A 137 -2.91 -14.06 -5.24
CA GLN A 137 -2.59 -14.83 -6.43
C GLN A 137 -2.46 -13.93 -7.68
N TYR A 138 -3.43 -13.03 -7.91
CA TYR A 138 -3.36 -12.10 -9.04
C TYR A 138 -2.15 -11.17 -8.95
N LEU A 139 -1.88 -10.62 -7.76
CA LEU A 139 -0.71 -9.75 -7.56
C LEU A 139 0.61 -10.50 -7.73
N ARG A 140 0.72 -11.75 -7.26
CA ARG A 140 1.91 -12.59 -7.45
C ARG A 140 2.15 -12.87 -8.93
N GLN A 141 1.10 -13.14 -9.71
CA GLN A 141 1.23 -13.29 -11.17
C GLN A 141 1.79 -12.03 -11.83
N LEU A 142 1.46 -10.83 -11.35
CA LEU A 142 2.07 -9.59 -11.84
C LEU A 142 3.55 -9.50 -11.42
N THR A 143 3.91 -9.82 -10.17
CA THR A 143 5.30 -9.75 -9.69
C THR A 143 6.25 -10.70 -10.43
N GLN A 144 5.73 -11.79 -11.00
CA GLN A 144 6.48 -12.75 -11.81
C GLN A 144 6.74 -12.25 -13.24
N ARG A 145 6.02 -11.21 -13.71
CA ARG A 145 6.16 -10.70 -15.08
C ARG A 145 7.33 -9.74 -15.28
N GLY A 146 7.90 -9.19 -14.21
CA GLY A 146 9.10 -8.35 -14.30
C GLY A 146 9.35 -7.48 -13.07
N GLU A 147 10.56 -6.91 -13.02
CA GLU A 147 11.05 -6.11 -11.89
C GLU A 147 10.15 -4.93 -11.54
N MET A 148 9.52 -4.32 -12.55
CA MET A 148 8.62 -3.19 -12.36
C MET A 148 7.41 -3.48 -11.46
N TYR A 149 7.04 -4.76 -11.27
CA TYR A 149 5.90 -5.16 -10.44
C TYR A 149 6.31 -5.66 -9.05
N LYS A 150 7.62 -5.76 -8.76
CA LYS A 150 8.11 -6.30 -7.48
C LYS A 150 7.64 -5.49 -6.26
N TYR A 151 7.34 -4.20 -6.43
CA TYR A 151 6.77 -3.35 -5.38
C TYR A 151 5.43 -3.89 -4.85
N LEU A 152 4.68 -4.67 -5.64
CA LEU A 152 3.40 -5.27 -5.23
C LEU A 152 3.57 -6.30 -4.11
N ASN A 153 4.77 -6.90 -3.93
CA ASN A 153 5.05 -7.82 -2.82
C ASN A 153 4.79 -7.16 -1.46
N ARG A 154 5.10 -5.86 -1.34
CA ARG A 154 4.83 -5.09 -0.13
C ARG A 154 3.34 -5.01 0.17
N TYR A 155 2.51 -4.83 -0.85
CA TYR A 155 1.06 -4.74 -0.70
C TYR A 155 0.46 -6.11 -0.38
N ILE A 156 0.93 -7.18 -0.99
CA ILE A 156 0.56 -8.57 -0.65
C ILE A 156 0.75 -8.82 0.85
N ILE A 157 1.94 -8.52 1.37
CA ILE A 157 2.27 -8.68 2.80
C ILE A 157 1.34 -7.80 3.66
N GLY A 158 1.15 -6.53 3.29
CA GLY A 158 0.26 -5.63 4.01
C GLY A 158 -1.20 -6.09 4.05
N PHE A 159 -1.68 -6.75 2.99
CA PHE A 159 -3.04 -7.30 2.95
C PHE A 159 -3.17 -8.52 3.86
N GLU A 160 -2.20 -9.44 3.80
CA GLU A 160 -2.13 -10.62 4.67
C GLU A 160 -2.07 -10.19 6.14
N ASP A 161 -1.18 -9.24 6.49
CA ASP A 161 -1.05 -8.70 7.84
C ASP A 161 -2.38 -8.12 8.36
N LYS A 162 -3.02 -7.25 7.57
CA LYS A 162 -4.30 -6.63 7.94
C LYS A 162 -5.42 -7.65 8.10
N TYR A 163 -5.46 -8.67 7.24
CA TYR A 163 -6.41 -9.77 7.38
C TYR A 163 -6.15 -10.52 8.70
N TYR A 164 -4.94 -11.02 8.94
CA TYR A 164 -4.65 -11.81 10.14
C TYR A 164 -4.77 -11.02 11.44
N ALA A 165 -4.53 -9.70 11.41
CA ALA A 165 -4.81 -8.80 12.53
C ALA A 165 -6.31 -8.65 12.81
N ALA A 166 -7.14 -8.54 11.76
CA ALA A 166 -8.59 -8.34 11.90
C ALA A 166 -9.34 -9.62 12.31
N TYR A 167 -8.86 -10.81 11.92
CA TYR A 167 -9.50 -12.10 12.24
C TYR A 167 -8.85 -12.85 13.41
N SER A 168 -7.92 -12.21 14.13
CA SER A 168 -7.28 -12.72 15.35
C SER A 168 -6.75 -14.15 15.25
N GLY A 169 -5.51 -14.26 14.77
CA GLY A 169 -4.58 -15.33 15.14
C GLY A 169 -4.75 -16.62 14.34
N ILE A 170 -3.65 -17.07 13.74
CA ILE A 170 -3.53 -18.47 13.34
C ILE A 170 -3.68 -19.31 14.62
N SER A 171 -4.88 -19.85 14.85
CA SER A 171 -5.22 -20.61 16.06
C SER A 171 -4.64 -22.02 16.05
N ASP A 172 -4.09 -22.45 14.92
CA ASP A 172 -3.60 -23.79 14.69
C ASP A 172 -2.22 -23.73 14.04
N ILE A 173 -1.22 -24.29 14.73
CA ILE A 173 0.15 -24.37 14.26
C ILE A 173 0.26 -25.19 12.95
N ASN A 174 -0.67 -26.12 12.69
CA ASN A 174 -0.76 -26.86 11.43
C ASN A 174 -1.37 -26.01 10.30
N GLU A 175 -2.18 -24.99 10.63
CA GLU A 175 -2.65 -23.99 9.67
C GLU A 175 -1.49 -23.05 9.29
N ALA A 176 -0.69 -22.62 10.28
CA ALA A 176 0.55 -21.87 10.04
C ALA A 176 1.54 -22.69 9.20
N MET A 177 1.73 -23.97 9.55
CA MET A 177 2.59 -24.88 8.80
C MET A 177 2.03 -25.17 7.41
N ARG A 178 0.72 -25.28 7.20
CA ARG A 178 0.14 -25.42 5.85
C ARG A 178 0.25 -24.15 5.00
N ILE A 179 0.25 -22.96 5.60
CA ILE A 179 0.54 -21.71 4.89
C ILE A 179 2.03 -21.64 4.52
N ALA A 180 2.92 -22.12 5.40
CA ALA A 180 4.35 -22.21 5.17
C ALA A 180 4.76 -23.35 4.20
N ASP A 181 4.05 -24.48 4.23
CA ASP A 181 4.32 -25.71 3.43
C ASP A 181 3.49 -25.78 2.14
N GLY A 182 2.33 -25.12 2.09
CA GLY A 182 1.45 -25.01 0.90
C GLY A 182 2.03 -24.13 -0.21
N GLY A 183 3.18 -23.52 0.06
CA GLY A 183 4.08 -22.95 -0.92
C GLY A 183 5.42 -23.68 -0.96
N ARG A 184 5.43 -25.03 -0.92
CA ARG A 184 6.53 -25.77 -1.55
C ARG A 184 6.52 -25.43 -3.05
N LEU A 185 7.17 -24.31 -3.39
CA LEU A 185 8.11 -24.33 -4.49
C LEU A 185 9.01 -25.53 -4.23
N THR A 186 8.70 -26.62 -4.90
CA THR A 186 9.69 -27.63 -5.22
C THR A 186 10.92 -26.88 -5.65
N LYS A 187 11.99 -26.98 -4.85
CA LYS A 187 13.34 -26.64 -5.29
C LYS A 187 13.62 -27.55 -6.48
N THR A 188 13.25 -27.13 -7.68
CA THR A 188 13.95 -27.54 -8.89
C THR A 188 15.34 -26.95 -8.78
N GLU A 189 16.34 -27.77 -9.07
CA GLU A 189 17.77 -27.52 -8.86
C GLU A 189 18.37 -26.39 -9.74
N GLU A 190 17.53 -25.47 -10.24
CA GLU A 190 17.90 -24.33 -11.05
C GLU A 190 17.32 -23.05 -10.44
N GLU A 191 17.99 -22.55 -9.40
CA GLU A 191 18.03 -21.12 -9.03
C GLU A 191 19.05 -20.95 -7.88
N LYS A 192 20.31 -21.28 -8.17
CA LYS A 192 21.41 -20.48 -7.64
C LYS A 192 21.47 -19.22 -8.49
N ALA A 193 20.54 -18.30 -8.27
CA ALA A 193 20.85 -16.91 -8.58
C ALA A 193 21.96 -16.54 -7.58
N GLU A 194 23.16 -16.32 -8.12
CA GLU A 194 24.29 -15.83 -7.33
C GLU A 194 23.84 -14.60 -6.55
N GLU A 195 23.83 -14.69 -5.22
CA GLU A 195 23.76 -13.51 -4.36
C GLU A 195 24.91 -12.59 -4.77
N ILE A 196 24.60 -11.46 -5.41
CA ILE A 196 25.59 -10.43 -5.68
C ILE A 196 26.08 -9.93 -4.31
N PRO A 197 27.37 -10.12 -3.95
CA PRO A 197 27.88 -9.62 -2.69
C PRO A 197 27.79 -8.09 -2.67
N TRP A 198 27.49 -7.56 -1.50
CA TRP A 198 27.52 -6.12 -1.26
C TRP A 198 28.85 -5.51 -1.70
N ARG A 199 28.82 -4.42 -2.47
CA ARG A 199 30.01 -3.56 -2.59
C ARG A 199 30.27 -2.89 -1.24
N GLU A 200 31.54 -2.84 -0.84
CA GLU A 200 31.97 -2.48 0.51
C GLU A 200 31.63 -1.03 0.90
N ASP A 201 31.26 -0.19 -0.05
CA ASP A 201 31.52 1.24 0.03
C ASP A 201 30.33 2.20 -0.10
N GLU A 202 29.05 1.78 -0.07
CA GLU A 202 27.98 2.81 -0.09
C GLU A 202 26.62 2.32 0.44
N GLY A 203 26.10 2.97 1.49
CA GLY A 203 24.70 2.80 1.91
C GLY A 203 24.35 3.41 3.28
N ILE A 204 23.19 4.08 3.34
CA ILE A 204 22.52 4.45 4.60
C ILE A 204 21.73 3.25 5.12
N TYR A 205 21.80 2.95 6.43
CA TYR A 205 20.90 1.99 7.05
C TYR A 205 19.81 2.72 7.84
N ILE A 206 18.56 2.29 7.74
CA ILE A 206 17.42 2.93 8.41
C ILE A 206 16.75 1.93 9.35
N SER A 207 16.85 2.15 10.67
CA SER A 207 16.13 1.41 11.72
C SER A 207 14.87 2.17 12.12
N TYR A 208 13.72 1.51 12.11
CA TYR A 208 12.43 2.11 12.41
C TYR A 208 11.41 1.07 12.87
N ASN A 209 10.28 1.53 13.41
CA ASN A 209 9.17 0.65 13.72
C ASN A 209 8.15 0.66 12.58
N TRP A 210 7.77 -0.54 12.18
CA TRP A 210 6.93 -0.87 11.04
C TRP A 210 5.47 -0.43 11.18
N GLU A 211 5.03 -0.04 12.37
CA GLU A 211 3.64 0.31 12.65
C GLU A 211 3.37 1.81 12.48
N GLY A 212 2.16 2.09 11.99
CA GLY A 212 1.56 3.42 12.03
C GLY A 212 2.32 4.48 11.23
N HIS A 213 2.54 5.63 11.86
CA HIS A 213 3.05 6.85 11.21
C HIS A 213 4.53 6.73 10.78
N SER A 214 5.31 5.90 11.47
CA SER A 214 6.75 5.71 11.21
C SER A 214 7.03 5.06 9.85
N ALA A 215 6.18 4.14 9.39
CA ALA A 215 6.33 3.50 8.09
C ALA A 215 6.20 4.48 6.92
N HIS A 216 5.17 5.34 6.96
CA HIS A 216 4.94 6.35 5.91
C HIS A 216 6.08 7.36 5.77
N ILE A 217 6.71 7.75 6.88
CA ILE A 217 7.84 8.69 6.88
C ILE A 217 9.10 8.02 6.34
N VAL A 218 9.33 6.75 6.68
CA VAL A 218 10.47 5.98 6.17
C VAL A 218 10.33 5.69 4.68
N ASP A 219 9.10 5.48 4.19
CA ASP A 219 8.84 5.36 2.76
C ASP A 219 9.18 6.64 2.00
N TYR A 220 8.75 7.79 2.53
CA TYR A 220 9.04 9.09 1.93
C TYR A 220 10.55 9.36 1.95
N LEU A 221 11.23 9.03 3.05
CA LEU A 221 12.68 9.13 3.16
C LEU A 221 13.38 8.23 2.13
N GLY A 222 12.94 6.97 2.00
CA GLY A 222 13.44 6.04 0.99
C GLY A 222 13.28 6.59 -0.43
N PHE A 223 12.11 7.12 -0.77
CA PHE A 223 11.85 7.78 -2.05
C PHE A 223 12.78 8.99 -2.30
N VAL A 224 13.02 9.84 -1.30
CA VAL A 224 13.94 10.98 -1.44
C VAL A 224 15.38 10.52 -1.65
N LEU A 225 15.81 9.46 -0.96
CA LEU A 225 17.15 8.88 -1.11
C LEU A 225 17.32 8.24 -2.49
N GLU A 226 16.35 7.44 -2.95
CA GLU A 226 16.32 6.84 -4.29
C GLU A 226 16.40 7.90 -5.40
N ASN A 227 15.58 8.96 -5.33
CA ASN A 227 15.59 10.03 -6.33
C ASN A 227 16.90 10.83 -6.37
N ARG A 228 17.66 10.81 -5.27
CA ARG A 228 18.99 11.43 -5.19
C ARG A 228 20.12 10.46 -5.53
N GLY A 229 19.79 9.22 -5.90
CA GLY A 229 20.76 8.17 -6.19
C GLY A 229 21.56 7.74 -4.96
N ILE A 230 21.03 7.98 -3.75
CA ILE A 230 21.69 7.61 -2.50
C ILE A 230 21.26 6.18 -2.14
N PRO A 231 22.20 5.22 -2.11
CA PRO A 231 21.87 3.85 -1.74
C PRO A 231 21.49 3.79 -0.27
N PHE A 232 20.43 3.05 0.03
CA PHE A 232 20.02 2.79 1.40
C PHE A 232 19.46 1.39 1.55
N LYS A 233 19.41 0.93 2.79
CA LYS A 233 18.68 -0.26 3.19
C LYS A 233 17.83 0.02 4.40
N LEU A 234 16.61 -0.48 4.31
CA LEU A 234 15.70 -0.53 5.43
C LEU A 234 16.07 -1.75 6.28
N ASP A 235 15.73 -1.66 7.55
CA ASP A 235 15.51 -2.84 8.37
C ASP A 235 14.61 -3.85 7.61
N LYS A 236 14.71 -5.17 7.91
CA LYS A 236 13.94 -6.25 7.26
C LYS A 236 12.92 -6.87 8.22
N LYS A 237 11.67 -7.01 7.78
CA LYS A 237 10.62 -7.75 8.51
C LYS A 237 10.89 -9.26 8.36
N ASP A 238 10.73 -10.00 9.45
CA ASP A 238 10.87 -11.46 9.52
C ASP A 238 12.27 -12.03 9.21
N CYS A 239 13.32 -11.32 9.60
CA CYS A 239 14.65 -11.92 9.70
C CYS A 239 14.78 -12.63 11.08
N PRO A 240 15.33 -13.86 11.16
CA PRO A 240 15.63 -14.48 12.45
C PRO A 240 16.46 -13.51 13.30
N TYR A 241 16.12 -13.38 14.59
CA TYR A 241 16.72 -12.46 15.58
C TYR A 241 18.24 -12.31 15.46
N THR A 242 18.96 -13.39 15.14
CA THR A 242 20.42 -13.44 15.04
C THR A 242 21.02 -12.91 13.73
N VAL A 243 20.23 -12.76 12.67
CA VAL A 243 20.69 -12.38 11.32
C VAL A 243 20.57 -10.87 11.11
N ASN A 244 19.47 -10.27 11.58
CA ASN A 244 19.28 -8.81 11.49
C ASN A 244 20.33 -8.05 12.31
N ILE A 245 20.59 -8.50 13.54
CA ILE A 245 21.65 -7.96 14.43
C ILE A 245 23.02 -8.02 13.77
N LYS A 246 23.35 -9.10 13.06
CA LYS A 246 24.67 -9.23 12.39
C LYS A 246 24.80 -8.27 11.22
N GLU A 247 23.79 -8.17 10.34
CA GLU A 247 23.80 -7.23 9.22
C GLU A 247 23.86 -5.78 9.70
N PHE A 248 23.11 -5.47 10.76
CA PHE A 248 23.08 -4.18 11.42
C PHE A 248 24.41 -3.78 12.08
N MET A 249 24.97 -4.66 12.90
CA MET A 249 26.28 -4.45 13.54
C MET A 249 27.41 -4.41 12.51
N ASN A 250 27.28 -5.13 11.40
CA ASN A 250 28.22 -5.05 10.27
C ASN A 250 28.13 -3.70 9.56
N ALA A 251 26.94 -3.11 9.41
CA ALA A 251 26.78 -1.77 8.85
C ALA A 251 27.46 -0.69 9.72
N ILE A 252 27.31 -0.78 11.05
CA ILE A 252 27.98 0.14 11.99
C ILE A 252 29.50 -0.09 12.00
N ARG A 253 29.96 -1.36 12.08
CA ARG A 253 31.40 -1.69 12.02
C ARG A 253 32.07 -1.30 10.70
N ALA A 254 31.31 -1.32 9.60
CA ALA A 254 31.77 -0.85 8.29
C ALA A 254 31.76 0.69 8.15
N GLY A 255 31.46 1.43 9.24
CA GLY A 255 31.50 2.89 9.25
C GLY A 255 30.43 3.52 8.37
N LYS A 256 29.21 2.96 8.34
CA LYS A 256 28.06 3.49 7.57
C LYS A 256 27.17 4.40 8.43
N THR A 257 26.36 5.25 7.79
CA THR A 257 25.43 6.15 8.48
C THR A 257 24.14 5.41 8.79
N VAL A 258 23.70 5.51 10.05
CA VAL A 258 22.48 4.86 10.54
C VAL A 258 21.45 5.92 10.90
N ILE A 259 20.29 5.89 10.25
CA ILE A 259 19.14 6.71 10.62
C ILE A 259 18.27 5.89 11.56
N VAL A 260 17.92 6.45 12.72
CA VAL A 260 17.04 5.82 13.70
C VAL A 260 15.76 6.63 13.80
N VAL A 261 14.65 6.03 13.41
CA VAL A 261 13.33 6.68 13.42
C VAL A 261 12.59 6.34 14.71
N LEU A 262 12.55 7.29 15.63
CA LEU A 262 12.01 7.15 16.98
C LEU A 262 10.51 7.47 17.02
N SER A 263 9.74 6.51 17.50
CA SER A 263 8.29 6.60 17.73
C SER A 263 7.89 5.83 19.01
N ARG A 264 6.67 6.03 19.53
CA ARG A 264 6.18 5.24 20.68
C ARG A 264 6.24 3.72 20.43
N PRO A 265 5.80 3.19 19.27
CA PRO A 265 5.97 1.77 18.94
C PRO A 265 7.43 1.31 18.92
N TYR A 266 8.35 2.16 18.46
CA TYR A 266 9.79 1.86 18.47
C TYR A 266 10.30 1.62 19.89
N LEU A 267 9.98 2.53 20.82
CA LEU A 267 10.46 2.46 22.20
C LEU A 267 9.80 1.34 23.02
N ARG A 268 8.58 0.91 22.65
CA ARG A 268 7.89 -0.24 23.26
C ARG A 268 8.32 -1.59 22.67
N SER A 269 8.93 -1.61 21.50
CA SER A 269 9.38 -2.84 20.84
C SER A 269 10.70 -3.33 21.44
N LYS A 270 10.67 -4.53 22.06
CA LYS A 270 11.89 -5.17 22.58
C LYS A 270 12.96 -5.35 21.50
N ASN A 271 12.56 -5.63 20.25
CA ASN A 271 13.50 -5.81 19.14
C ASN A 271 14.18 -4.50 18.76
N CYS A 272 13.40 -3.42 18.58
CA CYS A 272 13.93 -2.09 18.25
C CYS A 272 14.82 -1.54 19.38
N MET A 273 14.43 -1.73 20.63
CA MET A 273 15.22 -1.30 21.79
C MET A 273 16.51 -2.11 21.96
N TYR A 274 16.49 -3.39 21.64
CA TYR A 274 17.69 -4.22 21.64
C TYR A 274 18.67 -3.78 20.54
N GLU A 275 18.19 -3.53 19.32
CA GLU A 275 18.99 -2.95 18.23
C GLU A 275 19.60 -1.61 18.62
N LEU A 276 18.79 -0.70 19.18
CA LEU A 276 19.23 0.59 19.68
C LEU A 276 20.33 0.45 20.73
N SER A 277 20.23 -0.52 21.65
CA SER A 277 21.28 -0.77 22.64
C SER A 277 22.60 -1.19 21.99
N GLY A 278 22.55 -2.04 20.96
CA GLY A 278 23.73 -2.40 20.17
C GLY A 278 24.36 -1.23 19.40
N ILE A 279 23.56 -0.25 18.96
CA ILE A 279 24.07 1.02 18.39
C ILE A 279 24.90 1.75 19.44
N MET A 280 24.33 1.90 20.64
CA MET A 280 24.88 2.71 21.72
C MET A 280 26.13 2.09 22.36
N GLU A 281 26.35 0.79 22.20
CA GLU A 281 27.57 0.10 22.63
C GLU A 281 28.82 0.44 21.77
N ASN A 282 28.64 0.98 20.56
CA ASN A 282 29.76 1.36 19.71
C ASN A 282 30.29 2.76 20.06
N VAL A 283 31.58 2.89 20.40
CA VAL A 283 32.19 4.14 20.90
C VAL A 283 31.96 5.36 19.99
N ASN A 284 31.82 5.16 18.68
CA ASN A 284 31.63 6.23 17.69
C ASN A 284 30.18 6.40 17.20
N TYR A 285 29.19 5.84 17.92
CA TYR A 285 27.79 5.88 17.48
C TYR A 285 27.27 7.30 17.25
N LYS A 286 27.74 8.27 18.04
CA LYS A 286 27.29 9.67 17.97
C LYS A 286 27.61 10.34 16.63
N ASP A 287 28.67 9.92 15.95
CA ASP A 287 29.10 10.51 14.67
C ASP A 287 28.40 9.85 13.47
N ARG A 288 27.76 8.70 13.68
CA ARG A 288 27.18 7.87 12.62
C ARG A 288 25.67 7.70 12.73
N MET A 289 25.09 7.99 13.90
CA MET A 289 23.66 7.88 14.17
C MET A 289 22.95 9.22 13.96
N LEU A 290 21.92 9.22 13.12
CA LEU A 290 21.02 10.34 12.91
C LEU A 290 19.63 9.99 13.45
N PRO A 291 19.27 10.46 14.66
CA PRO A 291 17.94 10.24 15.20
C PRO A 291 16.91 11.15 14.51
N VAL A 292 15.78 10.58 14.11
CA VAL A 292 14.62 11.28 13.57
C VAL A 292 13.44 10.97 14.49
N VAL A 293 12.90 11.99 15.16
CA VAL A 293 11.72 11.84 16.01
C VAL A 293 10.48 12.10 15.16
N VAL A 294 9.61 11.10 15.05
CA VAL A 294 8.37 11.17 14.26
C VAL A 294 7.11 11.22 15.13
N ASP A 295 7.29 11.03 16.44
CA ASP A 295 6.26 11.15 17.45
C ASP A 295 6.80 11.99 18.59
N ASP A 296 6.45 13.28 18.64
CA ASP A 296 6.97 14.23 19.63
C ASP A 296 6.49 13.90 21.06
N THR A 297 5.46 13.08 21.19
CA THR A 297 4.92 12.67 22.50
C THR A 297 5.84 11.70 23.24
N ILE A 298 6.92 11.20 22.60
CA ILE A 298 7.96 10.42 23.28
C ILE A 298 8.87 11.27 24.16
N ARG A 299 8.80 12.61 24.06
CA ARG A 299 9.58 13.54 24.90
C ARG A 299 8.88 13.87 26.23
N ASP A 300 7.70 13.31 26.47
CA ASP A 300 6.94 13.49 27.70
C ASP A 300 7.55 12.64 28.82
N ASP A 301 7.80 13.24 29.99
CA ASP A 301 8.33 12.54 31.16
C ASP A 301 7.41 11.40 31.62
N ASP A 302 6.08 11.59 31.49
CA ASP A 302 5.09 10.58 31.86
C ASP A 302 5.19 9.32 30.99
N PHE A 303 5.59 9.48 29.73
CA PHE A 303 5.81 8.35 28.83
C PHE A 303 7.00 7.48 29.28
N TYR A 304 8.08 8.09 29.77
CA TYR A 304 9.22 7.32 30.31
C TYR A 304 8.84 6.58 31.60
N VAL A 305 8.03 7.20 32.47
CA VAL A 305 7.50 6.54 33.67
C VAL A 305 6.61 5.35 33.33
N GLU A 306 5.81 5.45 32.26
CA GLU A 306 5.00 4.34 31.74
C GLU A 306 5.89 3.21 31.18
N LEU A 307 6.94 3.56 30.45
CA LEU A 307 7.82 2.62 29.78
C LEU A 307 8.58 1.70 30.75
N VAL A 308 8.99 2.22 31.91
CA VAL A 308 9.76 1.46 32.92
C VAL A 308 8.87 0.53 33.76
N LYS A 309 7.54 0.64 33.67
CA LYS A 309 6.59 -0.23 34.41
C LYS A 309 6.36 -1.60 33.73
N HIS A 310 6.82 -1.79 32.50
CA HIS A 310 6.67 -3.00 31.69
C HIS A 310 8.00 -3.74 31.47
#